data_AF-A0A8B8G2H8-F1
#
_entry.id   AF-A0A8B8G2H8-F1
#
_cell.length_a   1.000
_cell.length_b   1.000
_cell.length_c   1.000
_cell.angle_alpha   90.00
_cell.angle_beta   90.00
_cell.angle_gamma   90.00
#
_symmetry.space_group_name_H-M   'P 1'
#
loop_
_entity.id
_entity.type
_entity.pdbx_description
1 polymer ?
#
loop_
_entity_poly.entity_id
_entity_poly.type
_entity_poly.pdbx_seq_one_letter_code
_entity_poly.pdbx_strand_id
1 'polypeptide(L)'
;MNLSQGIKHQIVQHLNELKTAFAKYFPKCGKEDHWIMFPFSEIYFKSAVLSAREKEKLIELKTDSSLQAAFLEKKSLITFWANVKDKYPELSYKVFNVLLPFTSSVLVERAFSSYTFIKNKYRNRLSVSSDLRVYLSSVELDFKKLSASKQAQGSH
;
A
#
# COMPACT_ATOMS: atom_id res chain seq x y z
N MET A 1 -40.19 -8.43 -8.46
CA MET A 1 -40.12 -8.39 -6.98
C MET A 1 -39.76 -6.97 -6.58
N ASN A 2 -40.61 -6.28 -5.83
CA ASN A 2 -40.35 -4.92 -5.35
C ASN A 2 -39.87 -5.04 -3.89
N LEU A 3 -38.63 -4.60 -3.61
CA LEU A 3 -38.07 -4.64 -2.26
C LEU A 3 -38.90 -3.76 -1.32
N SER A 4 -39.19 -4.24 -0.11
CA SER A 4 -39.92 -3.47 0.90
C SER A 4 -39.15 -2.21 1.28
N GLN A 5 -39.86 -1.16 1.69
CA GLN A 5 -39.24 0.12 2.05
C GLN A 5 -38.24 -0.01 3.21
N GLY A 6 -38.50 -0.92 4.15
CA GLY A 6 -37.58 -1.23 5.25
C GLY A 6 -36.27 -1.86 4.78
N ILE A 7 -36.31 -2.80 3.84
CA ILE A 7 -35.11 -3.42 3.27
C ILE A 7 -34.30 -2.38 2.48
N LYS A 8 -34.96 -1.52 1.71
CA LYS A 8 -34.30 -0.41 1.00
C LYS A 8 -33.56 0.51 1.98
N HIS A 9 -34.18 0.85 3.10
CA HIS A 9 -33.55 1.69 4.12
C HIS A 9 -32.30 1.03 4.72
N GLN A 10 -32.38 -0.25 5.08
CA GLN A 10 -31.24 -1.02 5.61
C GLN A 10 -30.07 -1.09 4.62
N ILE A 11 -30.36 -1.32 3.33
CA ILE A 11 -29.33 -1.33 2.28
C ILE A 11 -28.64 0.04 2.20
N VAL A 12 -29.41 1.13 2.16
CA VAL A 12 -28.85 2.49 2.09
C VAL A 12 -28.01 2.81 3.32
N GLN A 13 -28.48 2.44 4.52
CA GLN A 13 -27.73 2.62 5.75
C GLN A 13 -26.39 1.88 5.69
N HIS A 14 -26.41 0.59 5.33
CA HIS A 14 -25.19 -0.21 5.22
C HIS A 14 -24.20 0.33 4.18
N LEU A 15 -24.69 0.78 3.02
CA LEU A 15 -23.85 1.41 1.99
C LEU A 15 -23.18 2.70 2.50
N ASN A 16 -23.86 3.50 3.32
CA ASN A 16 -23.29 4.70 3.92
C ASN A 16 -22.23 4.37 4.99
N GLU A 17 -22.47 3.35 5.81
CA GLU A 17 -21.48 2.83 6.76
C GLU A 17 -20.23 2.31 6.03
N LEU A 18 -20.43 1.54 4.96
CA LEU A 18 -19.34 1.02 4.12
C LEU A 18 -18.55 2.15 3.46
N LYS A 19 -19.23 3.16 2.91
CA LYS A 19 -18.59 4.36 2.36
C LYS A 19 -17.74 5.08 3.41
N THR A 20 -18.24 5.18 4.64
CA THR A 20 -17.51 5.80 5.76
C THR A 20 -16.31 4.97 6.18
N ALA A 21 -16.44 3.64 6.20
CA ALA A 21 -15.32 2.73 6.45
C ALA A 21 -14.25 2.84 5.35
N PHE A 22 -14.65 2.91 4.07
CA PHE A 22 -13.73 3.10 2.95
C PHE A 22 -12.95 4.40 3.01
N ALA A 23 -13.51 5.49 3.54
CA ALA A 23 -12.75 6.73 3.73
C ALA A 23 -11.55 6.57 4.69
N LYS A 24 -11.57 5.56 5.58
CA LYS A 24 -10.42 5.24 6.45
C LYS A 24 -9.28 4.56 5.69
N TYR A 25 -9.61 3.79 4.65
CA TYR A 25 -8.64 3.02 3.86
C TYR A 25 -8.20 3.73 2.59
N PHE A 26 -9.06 4.59 2.05
CA PHE A 26 -8.83 5.40 0.85
C PHE A 26 -8.91 6.87 1.23
N PRO A 27 -7.85 7.41 1.87
CA PRO A 27 -7.78 8.85 2.09
C PRO A 27 -7.97 9.54 0.75
N LYS A 28 -8.84 10.56 0.74
CA LYS A 28 -9.06 11.35 -0.47
C LYS A 28 -7.76 12.06 -0.81
N CYS A 29 -7.24 11.82 -2.02
CA CYS A 29 -6.18 12.63 -2.60
C CYS A 29 -6.76 14.02 -2.88
N GLY A 30 -6.42 14.99 -2.03
CA GLY A 30 -6.94 16.35 -2.13
C GLY A 30 -6.08 17.24 -3.02
N LYS A 31 -6.40 18.54 -3.04
CA LYS A 31 -5.60 19.50 -3.82
C LYS A 31 -4.18 19.67 -3.27
N GLU A 32 -4.07 19.46 -1.97
CA GLU A 32 -2.87 19.43 -1.15
C GLU A 32 -1.87 18.35 -1.54
N ASP A 33 -2.31 17.30 -2.25
CA ASP A 33 -1.48 16.17 -2.68
C ASP A 33 -1.04 16.28 -4.16
N HIS A 34 -1.53 17.28 -4.91
CA HIS A 34 -1.19 17.42 -6.33
C HIS A 34 0.31 17.61 -6.59
N TRP A 35 1.08 18.09 -5.61
CA TRP A 35 2.54 18.15 -5.73
C TRP A 35 3.18 16.77 -5.90
N ILE A 36 2.49 15.69 -5.49
CA ILE A 36 2.95 14.31 -5.71
C ILE A 36 2.88 13.96 -7.20
N MET A 37 1.80 14.35 -7.88
CA MET A 37 1.60 14.11 -9.32
C MET A 37 2.38 15.10 -10.18
N PHE A 38 2.61 16.30 -9.66
CA PHE A 38 3.23 17.40 -10.40
C PHE A 38 4.33 18.09 -9.55
N PRO A 39 5.41 17.37 -9.20
CA PRO A 39 6.42 17.87 -8.26
C PRO A 39 7.19 19.09 -8.75
N PHE A 40 7.22 19.33 -10.06
CA PHE A 40 7.91 20.45 -10.69
C PHE A 40 7.03 21.69 -10.93
N SER A 41 5.73 21.62 -10.57
CA SER A 41 4.79 22.72 -10.77
C SER A 41 4.79 23.70 -9.61
N GLU A 42 4.99 24.98 -9.92
CA GLU A 42 4.91 26.08 -8.94
C GLU A 42 3.51 26.22 -8.32
N ILE A 43 2.46 25.92 -9.09
CA ILE A 43 1.07 26.05 -8.63
C ILE A 43 0.82 25.09 -7.46
N TYR A 44 1.28 23.85 -7.59
CA TYR A 44 1.03 22.80 -6.60
C TYR A 44 2.02 22.84 -5.44
N PHE A 45 3.20 23.43 -5.62
CA PHE A 45 4.12 23.71 -4.52
C PHE A 45 3.46 24.59 -3.43
N LYS A 46 2.71 25.62 -3.84
CA LYS A 46 2.06 26.54 -2.89
C LYS A 46 0.93 25.90 -2.10
N SER A 47 0.21 24.96 -2.70
CA SER A 47 -0.88 24.22 -2.03
C SER A 47 -0.40 23.03 -1.22
N ALA A 48 0.87 22.65 -1.29
CA ALA A 48 1.42 21.49 -0.59
C ALA A 48 1.42 21.70 0.93
N VAL A 49 0.74 20.81 1.65
CA VAL A 49 0.71 20.79 3.12
C VAL A 49 1.93 19.99 3.61
N LEU A 50 3.07 20.67 3.65
CA LEU A 50 4.38 20.14 4.04
C LEU A 50 5.00 21.02 5.14
N SER A 51 5.80 20.41 6.01
CA SER A 51 6.64 21.13 6.98
C SER A 51 7.70 21.97 6.27
N ALA A 52 8.33 22.92 6.98
CA ALA A 52 9.36 23.78 6.41
C ALA A 52 10.51 22.96 5.78
N ARG A 53 11.01 21.96 6.50
CA ARG A 53 12.06 21.06 6.04
C ARG A 53 11.66 20.27 4.79
N GLU A 54 10.44 19.75 4.75
CA GLU A 54 9.94 19.04 3.57
C GLU A 54 9.78 19.96 2.36
N LYS A 55 9.38 21.22 2.58
CA LYS A 55 9.32 22.23 1.50
C LYS A 55 10.70 22.56 0.97
N GLU A 56 11.72 22.67 1.81
CA GLU A 56 13.11 22.85 1.37
C GLU A 56 13.56 21.68 0.49
N LYS A 57 13.26 20.44 0.89
CA LYS A 57 13.55 19.25 0.08
C LYS A 57 12.78 19.23 -1.24
N LEU A 58 11.54 19.68 -1.24
CA LEU A 58 10.76 19.78 -2.46
C LEU A 58 11.32 20.87 -3.40
N ILE A 59 11.84 21.98 -2.85
CA ILE A 59 12.55 23.00 -3.63
C ILE A 59 13.81 22.41 -4.25
N GLU A 60 14.65 21.72 -3.47
CA GLU A 60 15.87 21.04 -3.97
C GLU A 60 15.55 20.07 -5.10
N LEU A 61 14.47 19.29 -4.98
CA LEU A 61 14.03 18.35 -6.02
C LEU A 61 13.55 19.10 -7.26
N LYS A 62 12.74 20.15 -7.09
CA LYS A 62 12.15 20.92 -8.18
C LYS A 62 13.18 21.69 -8.99
N THR A 63 14.26 22.17 -8.38
CA THR A 63 15.32 22.91 -9.06
C THR A 63 16.36 22.00 -9.74
N ASP A 64 16.28 20.69 -9.53
CA ASP A 64 17.14 19.70 -10.15
C ASP A 64 16.63 19.36 -11.57
N SER A 65 17.26 19.95 -12.58
CA SER A 65 16.90 19.73 -13.99
C SER A 65 17.09 18.29 -14.44
N SER A 66 18.01 17.54 -13.83
CA SER A 66 18.20 16.12 -14.14
C SER A 66 17.04 15.27 -13.64
N LEU A 67 16.49 15.59 -12.46
CA LEU A 67 15.29 14.95 -11.94
C LEU A 67 14.05 15.35 -12.72
N GLN A 68 13.98 16.60 -13.21
CA GLN A 68 12.89 17.04 -14.08
C GLN A 68 12.87 16.27 -15.41
N ALA A 69 14.03 16.14 -16.06
CA ALA A 69 14.17 15.33 -17.27
C ALA A 69 13.80 13.86 -16.99
N ALA A 70 14.33 13.28 -15.90
CA ALA A 70 13.99 11.92 -15.49
C ALA A 70 12.49 11.77 -15.21
N PHE A 71 11.81 12.77 -14.65
CA PHE A 71 10.36 12.72 -14.44
C PHE A 71 9.58 12.68 -15.76
N LEU A 72 9.98 13.50 -16.74
CA LEU A 72 9.33 13.55 -18.06
C LEU A 72 9.55 12.27 -18.88
N GLU A 73 10.69 11.60 -18.71
CA GLU A 73 11.01 10.34 -19.40
C GLU A 73 10.32 9.11 -18.79
N LYS A 74 9.93 9.15 -17.51
CA LYS A 74 9.44 7.96 -16.80
C LYS A 74 7.98 7.65 -17.14
N LYS A 75 7.71 6.37 -17.35
CA LYS A 75 6.35 5.84 -17.61
C LYS A 75 5.46 5.75 -16.37
N SER A 76 6.02 5.82 -15.16
CA SER A 76 5.29 5.58 -13.91
C SER A 76 5.72 6.53 -12.79
N LEU A 77 4.71 7.15 -12.17
CA LEU A 77 4.86 8.05 -11.03
C LEU A 77 5.49 7.33 -9.82
N ILE A 78 5.04 6.11 -9.53
CA ILE A 78 5.55 5.30 -8.41
C ILE A 78 7.03 4.99 -8.63
N THR A 79 7.42 4.66 -9.86
CA THR A 79 8.82 4.36 -10.20
C THR A 79 9.71 5.59 -10.07
N PHE A 80 9.24 6.78 -10.44
CA PHE A 80 9.98 8.02 -10.22
C PHE A 80 10.26 8.22 -8.73
N TRP A 81 9.22 8.18 -7.89
CA TRP A 81 9.34 8.41 -6.44
C TRP A 81 10.15 7.33 -5.71
N ALA A 82 10.19 6.11 -6.25
CA ALA A 82 11.06 5.04 -5.78
C ALA A 82 12.54 5.33 -6.07
N ASN A 83 12.87 5.86 -7.25
CA ASN A 83 14.26 6.15 -7.60
C ASN A 83 14.85 7.31 -6.79
N VAL A 84 14.01 8.27 -6.39
CA VAL A 84 14.47 9.43 -5.61
C VAL A 84 14.35 9.25 -4.10
N LYS A 85 13.87 8.09 -3.65
CA LYS A 85 13.61 7.78 -2.24
C LYS A 85 14.83 7.93 -1.35
N ASP A 86 15.99 7.47 -1.80
CA ASP A 86 17.20 7.50 -0.98
C ASP A 86 17.70 8.94 -0.78
N LYS A 87 17.48 9.82 -1.76
CA LYS A 87 17.83 11.25 -1.70
C LYS A 87 16.79 12.08 -0.94
N TYR A 88 15.50 11.72 -1.04
CA TYR A 88 14.38 12.46 -0.42
C TYR A 88 13.44 11.53 0.36
N PRO A 89 13.92 10.85 1.42
CA PRO A 89 13.14 9.81 2.12
C PRO A 89 11.86 10.36 2.77
N GLU A 90 11.91 11.56 3.31
CA GLU A 90 10.77 12.25 3.93
C GLU A 90 9.64 12.57 2.94
N LEU A 91 9.98 13.01 1.72
CA LEU A 91 9.00 13.23 0.66
C LEU A 91 8.45 11.90 0.14
N SER A 92 9.34 10.95 -0.18
CA SER A 92 8.93 9.66 -0.73
C SER A 92 8.04 8.86 0.22
N TYR A 93 8.24 8.95 1.54
CA TYR A 93 7.34 8.31 2.50
C TYR A 93 5.90 8.85 2.41
N LYS A 94 5.72 10.17 2.39
CA LYS A 94 4.39 10.78 2.19
C LYS A 94 3.78 10.37 0.85
N VAL A 95 4.60 10.38 -0.20
CA VAL A 95 4.16 9.98 -1.53
C VAL A 95 3.65 8.54 -1.54
N PHE A 96 4.38 7.59 -0.95
CA PHE A 96 3.94 6.20 -0.93
C PHE A 96 2.68 5.98 -0.09
N ASN A 97 2.45 6.75 0.97
CA ASN A 97 1.20 6.69 1.70
C ASN A 97 -0.01 7.10 0.85
N VAL A 98 0.18 8.04 -0.09
CA VAL A 98 -0.87 8.49 -1.01
C VAL A 98 -1.01 7.57 -2.23
N LEU A 99 0.11 7.13 -2.82
CA LEU A 99 0.11 6.32 -4.05
C LEU A 99 -0.16 4.83 -3.80
N LEU A 100 0.13 4.32 -2.60
CA LEU A 100 -0.01 2.90 -2.25
C LEU A 100 -0.90 2.68 -1.01
N PRO A 101 -2.13 3.21 -0.96
CA PRO A 101 -3.01 3.03 0.20
C PRO A 101 -3.39 1.54 0.42
N PHE A 102 -3.30 0.74 -0.65
CA PHE A 102 -3.72 -0.66 -0.66
C PHE A 102 -2.65 -1.66 -0.26
N THR A 103 -1.34 -1.37 -0.39
CA THR A 103 -0.33 -2.42 -0.21
C THR A 103 -0.19 -2.81 1.25
N SER A 104 -0.32 -1.90 2.21
CA SER A 104 -0.32 -2.26 3.64
C SER A 104 -1.65 -2.90 4.05
N SER A 105 -2.78 -2.26 3.73
CA SER A 105 -4.11 -2.70 4.21
C SER A 105 -4.53 -4.05 3.64
N VAL A 106 -4.43 -4.27 2.33
CA VAL A 106 -4.81 -5.57 1.73
C VAL A 106 -3.85 -6.67 2.14
N LEU A 107 -2.54 -6.39 2.27
CA LEU A 107 -1.60 -7.38 2.78
C LEU A 107 -1.83 -7.68 4.27
N VAL A 108 -2.17 -6.69 5.09
CA VAL A 108 -2.50 -6.88 6.51
C VAL A 108 -3.81 -7.64 6.66
N GLU A 109 -4.86 -7.30 5.91
CA GLU A 109 -6.13 -8.02 5.93
C GLU A 109 -5.98 -9.45 5.40
N ARG A 110 -5.19 -9.64 4.34
CA ARG A 110 -4.84 -10.96 3.82
C ARG A 110 -3.98 -11.74 4.83
N ALA A 111 -3.07 -11.07 5.53
CA ALA A 111 -2.25 -11.65 6.59
C ALA A 111 -3.14 -12.07 7.76
N PHE A 112 -4.07 -11.23 8.18
CA PHE A 112 -4.97 -11.48 9.28
C PHE A 112 -5.95 -12.61 8.95
N SER A 113 -6.50 -12.62 7.73
CA SER A 113 -7.34 -13.69 7.21
C SER A 113 -6.58 -15.01 7.14
N SER A 114 -5.35 -15.00 6.61
CA SER A 114 -4.49 -16.18 6.53
C SER A 114 -4.10 -16.69 7.93
N TYR A 115 -3.77 -15.78 8.85
CA TYR A 115 -3.45 -16.10 10.24
C TYR A 115 -4.63 -16.78 10.94
N THR A 116 -5.82 -16.19 10.81
CA THR A 116 -7.05 -16.73 11.39
C THR A 116 -7.38 -18.10 10.81
N PHE A 117 -7.20 -18.28 9.49
CA PHE A 117 -7.37 -19.57 8.83
C PHE A 117 -6.38 -20.63 9.33
N ILE A 118 -5.08 -20.32 9.38
CA ILE A 118 -4.04 -21.25 9.85
C ILE A 118 -4.27 -21.62 11.31
N LYS A 119 -4.56 -20.65 12.18
CA LYS A 119 -4.83 -20.87 13.61
C LYS A 119 -6.06 -21.75 13.84
N ASN A 120 -7.14 -21.54 13.08
CA ASN A 120 -8.35 -22.35 13.21
C ASN A 120 -8.19 -23.76 12.64
N LYS A 121 -7.45 -23.92 11.54
CA LYS A 121 -7.22 -25.22 10.89
C LYS A 121 -6.17 -26.07 11.62
N TYR A 122 -5.15 -25.44 12.21
CA TYR A 122 -4.05 -26.09 12.91
C TYR A 122 -3.97 -25.62 14.37
N ARG A 123 -5.02 -25.92 15.16
CA ARG A 123 -5.15 -25.48 16.57
C ARG A 123 -3.99 -25.86 17.51
N ASN A 124 -3.09 -26.77 17.10
CA ASN A 124 -2.02 -27.32 17.94
C ASN A 124 -0.61 -26.80 17.60
N ARG A 125 -0.43 -25.82 16.70
CA ARG A 125 0.92 -25.30 16.36
C ARG A 125 1.12 -23.87 16.87
N LEU A 126 2.14 -23.69 17.72
CA LEU A 126 2.47 -22.41 18.36
C LEU A 126 3.14 -21.40 17.42
N SER A 127 3.65 -21.83 16.25
CA SER A 127 4.39 -20.98 15.31
C SER A 127 3.68 -20.91 13.96
N VAL A 128 3.08 -19.73 13.68
CA VAL A 128 2.33 -19.43 12.44
C VAL A 128 3.16 -18.60 11.45
N SER A 129 4.30 -18.06 11.90
CA SER A 129 5.08 -17.06 11.15
C SER A 129 5.62 -17.56 9.81
N SER A 130 6.11 -18.80 9.75
CA SER A 130 6.62 -19.41 8.51
C SER A 130 5.53 -19.57 7.47
N ASP A 131 4.35 -20.02 7.90
CA ASP A 131 3.22 -20.31 7.03
C ASP A 131 2.61 -19.00 6.54
N LEU A 132 2.52 -17.99 7.41
CA LEU A 132 2.08 -16.65 7.03
C LEU A 132 2.97 -16.02 5.95
N ARG A 133 4.29 -16.16 6.09
CA ARG A 133 5.26 -15.66 5.10
C ARG A 133 5.06 -16.31 3.74
N VAL A 134 4.77 -17.61 3.72
CA VAL A 134 4.42 -18.34 2.49
C VAL A 134 3.12 -17.83 1.88
N TYR A 135 2.06 -17.67 2.68
CA TYR A 135 0.75 -17.20 2.20
C TYR A 135 0.73 -15.75 1.70
N LEU A 136 1.65 -14.93 2.19
CA LEU A 136 1.80 -13.52 1.82
C LEU A 136 2.82 -13.28 0.71
N SER A 137 3.59 -14.30 0.35
CA SER A 137 4.55 -14.24 -0.76
C SER A 137 3.81 -14.16 -2.10
N SER A 138 4.18 -13.18 -2.91
CA SER A 138 3.79 -13.10 -4.33
C SER A 138 4.65 -14.01 -5.23
N VAL A 139 5.72 -14.61 -4.68
CA VAL A 139 6.62 -15.53 -5.39
C VAL A 139 5.99 -16.92 -5.39
N GLU A 140 5.86 -17.50 -6.58
CA GLU A 140 5.39 -18.86 -6.76
C GLU A 140 6.40 -19.83 -6.14
N LEU A 141 5.95 -20.62 -5.16
CA LEU A 141 6.85 -21.50 -4.41
C LEU A 141 7.17 -22.75 -5.23
N ASP A 142 8.47 -22.98 -5.44
CA ASP A 142 8.96 -24.23 -5.98
C ASP A 142 8.95 -25.32 -4.89
N PHE A 143 7.80 -26.00 -4.77
CA PHE A 143 7.61 -27.09 -3.82
C PHE A 143 8.57 -28.26 -4.06
N LYS A 144 9.08 -28.45 -5.29
CA LYS A 144 10.02 -29.54 -5.60
C LYS A 144 11.39 -29.25 -5.02
N LYS A 145 11.86 -28.00 -5.12
CA LYS A 145 13.11 -27.59 -4.49
C LYS A 145 13.02 -27.66 -2.96
N LEU A 146 11.88 -27.27 -2.39
CA LEU A 146 11.64 -27.33 -0.96
C LEU A 146 11.62 -28.78 -0.43
N SER A 147 10.93 -29.69 -1.13
CA SER A 147 10.87 -31.10 -0.72
C SER A 147 12.23 -31.79 -0.82
N ALA A 148 13.02 -31.48 -1.84
CA ALA A 148 14.39 -31.99 -1.98
C ALA A 148 15.34 -31.50 -0.87
N SER A 149 15.09 -30.31 -0.31
CA SER A 149 15.92 -29.71 0.75
C SER A 149 15.58 -30.17 2.17
N LYS A 150 14.46 -30.89 2.36
CA LYS A 150 14.07 -31.43 3.67
C LYS A 150 14.54 -32.88 3.79
N GLN A 151 15.50 -33.13 4.67
CA GLN A 151 15.94 -34.48 4.98
C GLN A 151 14.77 -35.27 5.60
N ALA A 152 14.48 -36.46 5.06
CA ALA A 152 13.50 -37.37 5.64
C ALA A 152 13.99 -37.74 7.05
N GLN A 153 13.21 -37.38 8.08
CA GLN A 153 13.44 -37.92 9.42
C GLN A 153 13.10 -39.41 9.34
N GLY A 154 14.11 -40.26 9.47
CA GLY A 154 13.91 -41.70 9.53
C GLY A 154 12.92 -42.05 10.63
N SER A 155 11.92 -42.87 10.31
CA SER A 155 10.98 -43.39 11.29
C SER A 155 11.72 -44.27 12.30
N HIS A 156 11.31 -44.17 13.56
CA HIS A 156 11.77 -45.02 14.66
C HIS A 156 10.82 -46.21 14.85
#